data_AF-A0A960YYE9-F1
#
_entry.id   AF-A0A960YYE9-F1
#
_cell.length_a   1.000
_cell.length_b   1.000
_cell.length_c   1.000
_cell.angle_alpha   90.00
_cell.angle_beta   90.00
_cell.angle_gamma   90.00
#
_symmetry.space_group_name_H-M   'P 1'
#
loop_
_entity.id
_entity.type
_entity.pdbx_description
1 polymer ?
#
loop_
_entity_poly.entity_id
_entity_poly.type
_entity_poly.pdbx_seq_one_letter_code
_entity_poly.pdbx_strand_id
1 'polypeptide(L)'
;RLNQHQKGEGANYTKKRLPVELLYFEEYEKIDQAFIREKQVQGWSRKKKEALIYNKLENLHFLSECKNISHYKKVSFDIVYTKRSFMK
;
A
#
# COMPACT_ATOMS: atom_id res chain seq x y z
N ARG A 1 11.03 6.59 21.54
CA ARG A 1 9.99 5.67 21.02
C ARG A 1 10.57 4.36 20.48
N LEU A 2 11.45 4.36 19.48
CA LEU A 2 11.99 3.13 18.88
C LEU A 2 12.71 2.22 19.91
N ASN A 3 13.57 2.81 20.73
CA ASN A 3 14.26 2.11 21.83
C ASN A 3 13.29 1.48 22.86
N GLN A 4 12.17 2.13 23.18
CA GLN A 4 11.14 1.57 24.07
C GLN A 4 10.45 0.34 23.46
N HIS A 5 10.16 0.38 22.15
CA HIS A 5 9.62 -0.79 21.45
C HIS A 5 10.64 -1.94 21.41
N GLN A 6 11.93 -1.66 21.15
CA GLN A 6 13.00 -2.67 21.16
C GLN A 6 13.20 -3.33 22.52
N LYS A 7 13.05 -2.57 23.62
CA LYS A 7 13.09 -3.07 25.00
C LYS A 7 11.85 -3.89 25.40
N GLY A 8 10.85 -4.00 24.52
CA GLY A 8 9.60 -4.71 24.82
C GLY A 8 8.67 -3.97 25.79
N GLU A 9 8.93 -2.68 26.02
CA GLU A 9 8.09 -1.76 26.82
C GLU A 9 7.02 -1.07 25.97
N GLY A 10 7.03 -1.32 24.66
CA GLY A 10 6.03 -0.83 23.72
C GLY A 10 4.75 -1.67 23.69
N ALA A 11 3.95 -1.49 22.63
CA ALA A 11 2.69 -2.20 22.44
C ALA A 11 2.87 -3.73 22.45
N ASN A 12 1.90 -4.45 23.02
CA ASN A 12 1.87 -5.93 23.07
C ASN A 12 2.05 -6.59 21.69
N TYR A 13 1.56 -5.94 20.63
CA TYR A 13 1.72 -6.42 19.25
C TYR A 13 3.19 -6.39 18.80
N THR A 14 3.91 -5.31 19.08
CA THR A 14 5.33 -5.15 18.72
C THR A 14 6.25 -5.96 19.60
N LYS A 15 5.90 -6.17 20.88
CA LYS A 15 6.70 -6.92 21.84
C LYS A 15 6.95 -8.37 21.43
N LYS A 16 5.99 -9.00 20.74
CA LYS A 16 6.09 -10.38 20.24
C LYS A 16 6.85 -10.52 18.92
N ARG A 17 7.20 -9.41 18.26
CA ARG A 17 7.75 -9.37 16.89
C ARG A 17 9.00 -8.48 16.85
N LEU A 18 9.95 -8.77 17.74
CA LEU A 18 11.24 -8.11 17.82
C LEU A 18 12.29 -8.92 17.03
N PRO A 19 13.32 -8.28 16.44
CA PRO A 19 13.61 -6.84 16.47
C PRO A 19 12.75 -6.01 15.51
N VAL A 20 12.51 -4.74 15.87
CA VAL A 20 11.87 -3.75 14.98
C VAL A 20 12.89 -2.77 14.43
N GLU A 21 12.84 -2.57 13.12
CA GLU A 21 13.71 -1.66 12.37
C GLU A 21 12.88 -0.52 11.76
N LEU A 22 13.43 0.70 11.81
CA LEU A 22 12.84 1.84 11.11
C LEU A 22 13.34 1.84 9.67
N LEU A 23 12.47 1.43 8.75
CA LEU A 23 12.79 1.38 7.33
C LEU A 23 12.51 2.70 6.60
N TYR A 24 11.64 3.55 7.15
CA TYR A 24 11.19 4.76 6.48
C TYR A 24 10.61 5.77 7.46
N PHE A 25 10.92 7.06 7.26
CA PHE A 25 10.31 8.18 7.97
C PHE A 25 10.16 9.38 7.02
N GLU A 26 9.15 10.22 7.28
CA GLU A 26 8.92 11.48 6.59
C GLU A 26 8.70 12.57 7.64
N GLU A 27 9.20 13.78 7.37
CA GLU A 27 9.00 14.95 8.22
C GLU A 27 8.02 15.91 7.57
N TYR A 28 7.15 16.51 8.37
CA TYR A 28 6.13 17.46 7.93
C TYR A 28 6.10 18.65 8.88
N GLU A 29 5.92 19.85 8.33
CA GLU A 29 5.84 21.09 9.10
C GLU A 29 4.55 21.20 9.92
N LYS A 30 3.47 20.59 9.41
CA LYS A 30 2.13 20.66 10.02
C LYS A 30 1.66 19.27 10.46
N ILE A 31 1.09 19.22 11.66
CA ILE A 31 0.54 17.99 12.27
C ILE A 31 -0.57 17.41 11.39
N ASP A 32 -1.42 18.25 10.79
CA ASP A 32 -2.53 17.80 9.94
C ASP A 32 -2.04 17.04 8.70
N GLN A 33 -0.95 17.52 8.07
CA GLN A 33 -0.35 16.86 6.91
C GLN A 33 0.25 15.51 7.30
N ALA A 34 0.97 15.47 8.43
CA ALA A 34 1.50 14.23 8.97
C ALA A 34 0.40 13.21 9.25
N PHE A 35 -0.72 13.65 9.84
CA PHE A 35 -1.85 12.78 10.16
C PHE A 35 -2.55 12.22 8.91
N ILE A 36 -2.83 13.07 7.91
CA ILE A 36 -3.44 12.64 6.64
C ILE A 36 -2.52 11.62 5.94
N ARG A 37 -1.21 11.91 5.91
CA ARG A 37 -0.23 11.00 5.33
C ARG A 37 -0.15 9.67 6.06
N GLU A 38 -0.12 9.70 7.39
CA GLU A 38 -0.10 8.49 8.22
C GLU A 38 -1.32 7.61 7.89
N LYS A 39 -2.52 8.20 7.86
CA LYS A 39 -3.76 7.48 7.51
C LYS A 39 -3.72 6.90 6.11
N GLN A 40 -3.19 7.65 5.14
CA GLN A 40 -3.02 7.19 3.77
C GLN A 40 -2.11 5.95 3.71
N VAL A 41 -0.93 6.00 4.35
CA VAL A 41 0.03 4.88 4.36
C VAL A 41 -0.51 3.70 5.14
N GLN A 42 -1.23 3.89 6.26
CA GLN A 42 -1.81 2.80 7.05
C GLN A 42 -2.68 1.88 6.19
N GLY A 43 -3.53 2.45 5.32
CA GLY A 43 -4.42 1.71 4.40
C GLY A 43 -3.73 1.10 3.17
N TRP A 44 -2.45 1.35 2.94
CA TRP A 44 -1.75 0.79 1.78
C TRP A 44 -1.46 -0.70 1.93
N SER A 45 -1.51 -1.39 0.80
CA SER A 45 -1.04 -2.77 0.69
C SER A 45 0.46 -2.87 0.96
N ARG A 46 0.93 -4.06 1.37
CA ARG A 46 2.35 -4.31 1.65
C ARG A 46 3.26 -3.89 0.49
N LYS A 47 2.87 -4.21 -0.76
CA LYS A 47 3.64 -3.86 -1.96
C LYS A 47 3.81 -2.35 -2.16
N LYS A 48 2.77 -1.55 -1.87
CA LYS A 48 2.85 -0.08 -1.96
C LYS A 48 3.79 0.49 -0.89
N LYS A 49 3.75 -0.07 0.32
CA LYS A 49 4.67 0.32 1.40
C LYS A 49 6.12 -0.04 1.07
N GLU A 50 6.37 -1.22 0.51
CA GLU A 50 7.70 -1.62 0.03
C GLU A 50 8.18 -0.68 -1.09
N ALA A 51 7.34 -0.35 -2.06
CA ALA A 51 7.68 0.61 -3.11
C ALA A 51 8.06 1.99 -2.55
N LEU A 52 7.37 2.45 -1.51
CA LEU A 52 7.71 3.68 -0.79
C LEU A 52 9.08 3.58 -0.09
N ILE A 53 9.31 2.50 0.66
CA ILE A 53 10.59 2.26 1.37
C ILE A 53 11.77 2.22 0.40
N TYR A 54 11.62 1.61 -0.78
CA TYR A 54 12.67 1.49 -1.79
C TYR A 54 12.77 2.69 -2.75
N ASN A 55 12.05 3.79 -2.50
CA ASN A 55 11.98 4.95 -3.39
C ASN A 55 11.56 4.63 -4.84
N LYS A 56 10.83 3.53 -5.06
CA LYS A 56 10.33 3.10 -6.37
C LYS A 56 8.97 3.71 -6.64
N LEU A 57 8.92 5.03 -6.85
CA LEU A 57 7.69 5.77 -7.07
C LEU A 57 6.90 5.28 -8.31
N GLU A 58 7.61 4.86 -9.36
CA GLU A 58 6.99 4.29 -10.56
C GLU A 58 6.10 3.09 -10.22
N ASN A 59 6.59 2.20 -9.35
CA ASN A 59 5.84 1.02 -8.91
C ASN A 59 4.61 1.41 -8.09
N LEU A 60 4.64 2.53 -7.38
CA LEU A 60 3.49 2.99 -6.59
C LEU A 60 2.28 3.27 -7.48
N HIS A 61 2.52 3.90 -8.64
CA HIS A 61 1.48 4.22 -9.62
C HIS A 61 0.84 2.93 -10.16
N PHE A 62 1.66 1.99 -10.65
CA PHE A 62 1.17 0.70 -11.15
C PHE A 62 0.45 -0.14 -10.09
N LEU A 63 0.93 -0.11 -8.84
CA LEU A 63 0.29 -0.81 -7.73
C LEU A 63 -1.00 -0.14 -7.26
N SER A 64 -1.25 1.10 -7.66
CA SER A 64 -2.49 1.82 -7.35
C SER A 64 -3.61 1.58 -8.33
N GLU A 65 -3.32 0.97 -9.48
CA GLU A 65 -4.35 0.67 -10.47
C GLU A 65 -5.33 -0.40 -9.98
N CYS A 66 -6.62 -0.10 -10.15
CA CYS A 66 -7.69 -1.06 -9.88
C CYS A 66 -7.61 -2.21 -10.89
N LYS A 67 -7.29 -3.42 -10.41
CA LYS A 67 -7.25 -4.63 -11.25
C LYS A 67 -8.60 -5.34 -11.39
N ASN A 68 -9.69 -4.74 -10.91
CA ASN A 68 -11.04 -5.30 -11.01
C ASN A 68 -11.48 -5.43 -12.49
N ILE A 69 -12.20 -6.50 -12.81
CA ILE A 69 -12.76 -6.78 -14.13
C ILE A 69 -13.79 -5.70 -14.52
N SER A 70 -14.54 -5.17 -13.56
CA SER A 70 -15.52 -4.08 -13.80
C SER A 70 -14.88 -2.73 -14.16
N HIS A 71 -13.55 -2.63 -14.16
CA HIS A 71 -12.86 -1.39 -14.48
C HIS A 71 -13.03 -1.06 -15.98
N TYR A 72 -13.43 0.17 -16.30
CA TYR A 72 -13.76 0.60 -17.67
C TYR A 72 -12.69 0.23 -18.73
N LYS A 73 -11.40 0.29 -18.39
CA LYS A 73 -10.30 -0.11 -19.30
C LYS A 73 -10.31 -1.60 -19.66
N LYS A 74 -10.93 -2.46 -18.84
CA LYS A 74 -11.00 -3.92 -19.03
C LYS A 74 -12.32 -4.36 -19.69
N VAL A 75 -13.40 -3.58 -19.50
CA VAL A 75 -14.74 -3.85 -20.06
C VAL A 75 -14.73 -3.97 -21.59
N SER A 76 -13.86 -3.22 -22.29
CA SER A 76 -13.76 -3.25 -23.75
C SER A 76 -13.27 -4.58 -24.31
N PHE A 77 -12.52 -5.36 -23.53
CA PHE A 77 -11.95 -6.64 -23.98
C PHE A 77 -13.00 -7.76 -23.94
N ASP A 78 -13.85 -7.79 -22.93
CA ASP A 78 -14.80 -8.89 -22.69
C ASP A 78 -15.98 -8.93 -23.68
N ILE A 79 -16.39 -7.77 -24.23
CA ILE A 79 -17.48 -7.67 -25.21
C ILE A 79 -17.13 -8.39 -26.53
N VAL A 80 -15.85 -8.42 -26.90
CA VAL A 80 -15.38 -9.07 -28.15
C VAL A 80 -15.38 -10.60 -28.00
N TYR A 81 -15.03 -11.13 -26.82
CA TYR A 81 -14.92 -12.57 -26.60
C TYR A 81 -16.28 -13.26 -26.39
N THR A 82 -17.24 -12.58 -25.76
CA THR A 82 -18.58 -13.17 -25.53
C THR A 82 -19.44 -13.21 -26.79
N LYS A 83 -19.26 -12.28 -27.75
CA LYS A 83 -20.01 -12.32 -29.03
C LYS A 83 -19.54 -13.38 -30.01
N ARG A 84 -18.32 -13.93 -29.86
CA ARG A 84 -17.75 -14.91 -30.80
C ARG A 84 -18.08 -16.37 -30.48
N SER A 85 -18.57 -16.66 -29.27
CA SER A 85 -18.89 -18.04 -28.83
C SER A 85 -20.38 -18.41 -28.96
N PHE A 86 -21.27 -17.48 -29.31
CA PHE A 86 -22.73 -17.70 -29.32
C PHE A 86 -23.33 -17.81 -30.74
N MET A 87 -22.50 -17.86 -31.80
CA MET A 87 -22.92 -18.12 -33.19
C MET A 87 -22.35 -19.45 -33.70
N LYS A 88 -22.58 -20.54 -32.97
CA LYS A 88 -22.52 -21.91 -33.49
C LYS A 88 -23.70 -22.70 -32.95
#